data_AF-A0A1Y2A5S8-F1
#
_entry.id   AF-A0A1Y2A5S8-F1
#
_cell.length_a   1.000
_cell.length_b   1.000
_cell.length_c   1.000
_cell.angle_alpha   90.00
_cell.angle_beta   90.00
_cell.angle_gamma   90.00
#
_symmetry.space_group_name_H-M   'P 1'
#
loop_
_entity.id
_entity.type
_entity.pdbx_description
1 polymer ?
#
loop_
_entity_poly.entity_id
_entity_poly.type
_entity_poly.pdbx_seq_one_letter_code
_entity_poly.pdbx_strand_id
1 'polypeptide(L)'
;MDNDINELKNYIEKKDYNSLEEFLSIFMIPLKKIHNEQFDILCYSIENECSDEIIKNIYKWSNIKEVDYLYFINNKFISPLLYSFIYKKYEIIEFLIKKGANINKKYNNMSLVKYLINNGFFNKDIITTLVKNKYKFSRDDFNIIFLNDFYLIILTFEQITIYNKNIEYEYNNKNNKETNKRKRKLITKKNEKGKEIEKQKEKDTKENFKQEINIPFMWYISLFKERKFKKILHLFKYETSNQRFNGIKFFDNQFKYLNKKEINDIQFHFLFKIITKRIEIPKFHNTNNEDFKEEIQLKNKFKQILIKKKELYKKILKNNDSQEIDKFKNNNKFFLKFIQKKP
;
A
#
# COMPACT_ATOMS: atom_id res chain seq x y z
N MET A 1 17.49 -26.74 -33.99
CA MET A 1 17.10 -26.29 -32.64
C MET A 1 15.65 -25.79 -32.63
N ASP A 2 15.16 -25.24 -33.75
CA ASP A 2 13.84 -24.63 -33.83
C ASP A 2 12.66 -25.61 -33.92
N ASN A 3 12.83 -26.85 -34.40
CA ASN A 3 11.71 -27.78 -34.54
C ASN A 3 11.02 -28.12 -33.21
N ASP A 4 11.77 -28.52 -32.17
CA ASP A 4 11.20 -28.85 -30.86
C ASP A 4 10.41 -27.66 -30.26
N ILE A 5 10.94 -26.44 -30.38
CA ILE A 5 10.28 -25.23 -29.88
C ILE A 5 9.03 -24.91 -30.69
N ASN A 6 9.09 -25.01 -32.02
CA ASN A 6 7.94 -24.78 -32.90
C ASN A 6 6.83 -25.79 -32.66
N GLU A 7 7.18 -27.04 -32.38
CA GLU A 7 6.23 -28.11 -32.05
C GLU A 7 5.55 -27.85 -30.70
N LEU A 8 6.32 -27.48 -29.66
CA LEU A 8 5.77 -27.05 -28.36
C LEU A 8 4.80 -25.87 -28.51
N LYS A 9 5.20 -24.85 -29.29
CA LYS A 9 4.35 -23.69 -29.58
C LYS A 9 3.05 -24.11 -30.25
N ASN A 10 3.13 -24.93 -31.29
CA ASN A 10 1.98 -25.44 -32.02
C ASN A 10 1.02 -26.26 -31.13
N TYR A 11 1.53 -27.09 -30.21
CA TYR A 11 0.66 -27.80 -29.25
C TYR A 11 -0.06 -26.85 -28.29
N ILE A 12 0.64 -25.83 -27.78
CA ILE A 12 0.04 -24.82 -26.89
C ILE A 12 -1.03 -24.00 -27.62
N GLU A 13 -0.73 -23.53 -28.83
CA GLU A 13 -1.65 -22.72 -29.66
C GLU A 13 -2.90 -23.52 -30.06
N LYS A 14 -2.74 -24.79 -30.44
CA LYS A 14 -3.85 -25.70 -30.77
C LYS A 14 -4.57 -26.27 -29.55
N LYS A 15 -4.07 -26.02 -28.34
CA LYS A 15 -4.57 -26.57 -27.08
C LYS A 15 -4.55 -28.11 -27.04
N ASP A 16 -3.59 -28.71 -27.72
CA ASP A 16 -3.36 -30.15 -27.72
C ASP A 16 -2.45 -30.54 -26.54
N TYR A 17 -3.04 -30.56 -25.35
CA TYR A 17 -2.29 -30.78 -24.10
C TYR A 17 -1.90 -32.24 -23.87
N ASN A 18 -2.55 -33.19 -24.53
CA ASN A 18 -2.18 -34.61 -24.47
C ASN A 18 -0.85 -34.83 -25.19
N SER A 19 -0.74 -34.33 -26.43
CA SER A 19 0.52 -34.38 -27.17
C SER A 19 1.61 -33.57 -26.49
N LEU A 20 1.26 -32.42 -25.87
CA LEU A 20 2.21 -31.62 -25.09
C LEU A 20 2.75 -32.38 -23.87
N GLU A 21 1.89 -33.07 -23.12
CA GLU A 21 2.28 -33.90 -21.97
C GLU A 21 3.20 -35.04 -22.40
N GLU A 22 2.82 -35.76 -23.44
CA GLU A 22 3.63 -36.84 -24.02
C GLU A 22 5.00 -36.30 -24.42
N PHE A 23 5.01 -35.14 -25.11
CA PHE A 23 6.23 -34.58 -25.64
C PHE A 23 7.20 -34.10 -24.55
N LEU A 24 6.67 -33.48 -23.50
CA LEU A 24 7.47 -32.99 -22.37
C LEU A 24 7.92 -34.11 -21.44
N SER A 25 7.05 -35.09 -21.17
CA SER A 25 7.27 -36.12 -20.14
C SER A 25 8.04 -37.33 -20.68
N ILE A 26 7.79 -37.73 -21.94
CA ILE A 26 8.39 -38.95 -22.52
C ILE A 26 9.70 -38.65 -23.23
N PHE A 27 9.78 -37.59 -24.04
CA PHE A 27 11.02 -37.26 -24.74
C PHE A 27 12.04 -36.51 -23.87
N MET A 28 11.70 -36.19 -22.62
CA MET A 28 12.56 -35.56 -21.61
C MET A 28 13.39 -34.39 -22.18
N ILE A 29 12.72 -33.43 -22.80
CA ILE A 29 13.39 -32.30 -23.44
C ILE A 29 14.26 -31.58 -22.41
N PRO A 30 15.56 -31.36 -22.70
CA PRO A 30 16.43 -30.67 -21.76
C PRO A 30 15.86 -29.30 -21.39
N LEU A 31 15.77 -29.01 -20.09
CA LEU A 31 15.24 -27.75 -19.58
C LEU A 31 15.84 -26.53 -20.27
N LYS A 32 17.16 -26.54 -20.51
CA LYS A 32 17.90 -25.50 -21.25
C LYS A 32 17.36 -25.19 -22.66
N LYS A 33 16.61 -26.09 -23.30
CA LYS A 33 15.97 -25.85 -24.60
C LYS A 33 14.62 -25.13 -24.47
N ILE A 34 13.88 -25.41 -23.40
CA ILE A 34 12.52 -24.90 -23.17
C ILE A 34 12.45 -23.75 -22.16
N HIS A 35 13.61 -23.38 -21.63
CA HIS A 35 13.83 -22.38 -20.62
C HIS A 35 15.20 -21.71 -20.90
N ASN A 36 15.18 -20.70 -21.76
CA ASN A 36 16.36 -19.94 -22.17
C ASN A 36 15.99 -18.53 -22.68
N GLU A 37 16.98 -17.81 -23.19
CA GLU A 37 16.86 -16.44 -23.71
C GLU A 37 16.05 -16.33 -25.03
N GLN A 38 15.63 -17.43 -25.64
CA GLN A 38 14.85 -17.43 -26.89
C GLN A 38 13.43 -17.95 -26.68
N PHE A 39 13.24 -18.84 -25.71
CA PHE A 39 11.96 -19.46 -25.41
C PHE A 39 11.88 -19.87 -23.94
N ASP A 40 10.76 -19.52 -23.31
CA ASP A 40 10.41 -19.94 -21.97
C ASP A 40 8.98 -20.49 -21.98
N ILE A 41 8.84 -21.79 -21.74
CA ILE A 41 7.56 -22.49 -21.89
C ILE A 41 6.50 -21.96 -20.92
N LEU A 42 6.87 -21.53 -19.72
CA LEU A 42 5.92 -20.98 -18.75
C LEU A 42 5.44 -19.60 -19.20
N CYS A 43 6.36 -18.70 -19.58
CA CYS A 43 6.01 -17.38 -20.10
C CYS A 43 5.14 -17.49 -21.35
N TYR A 44 5.50 -18.37 -22.28
CA TYR A 44 4.75 -18.58 -23.51
C TYR A 44 3.35 -19.15 -23.23
N SER A 45 3.22 -20.09 -22.29
CA SER A 45 1.91 -20.63 -21.88
C SER A 45 1.02 -19.55 -21.22
N ILE A 46 1.61 -18.67 -20.41
CA ILE A 46 0.91 -17.53 -19.80
C ILE A 46 0.42 -16.54 -20.87
N GLU A 47 1.30 -16.20 -21.82
CA GLU A 47 1.02 -15.26 -22.91
C GLU A 47 -0.06 -15.79 -23.87
N ASN A 48 -0.10 -17.11 -24.11
CA ASN A 48 -1.11 -17.78 -24.93
C ASN A 48 -2.38 -18.16 -24.15
N GLU A 49 -2.64 -17.48 -23.04
CA GLU A 49 -3.89 -17.58 -22.26
C GLU A 49 -4.25 -19.00 -21.78
N CYS A 50 -3.26 -19.89 -21.61
CA CYS A 50 -3.51 -21.22 -21.04
C CYS A 50 -4.21 -21.11 -19.68
N SER A 51 -5.04 -22.10 -19.34
CA SER A 51 -5.69 -22.13 -18.03
C SER A 51 -4.66 -22.32 -16.91
N ASP A 52 -5.02 -21.90 -15.70
CA ASP A 52 -4.10 -21.96 -14.56
C ASP A 52 -3.72 -23.42 -14.21
N GLU A 53 -4.63 -24.36 -14.46
CA GLU A 53 -4.38 -25.80 -14.33
C GLU A 53 -3.33 -26.29 -15.33
N ILE A 54 -3.46 -25.90 -16.61
CA ILE A 54 -2.53 -26.31 -17.66
C ILE A 54 -1.13 -25.74 -17.39
N ILE A 55 -1.01 -24.48 -16.99
CA ILE A 55 0.30 -23.87 -16.67
C ILE A 55 0.98 -24.63 -15.51
N LYS A 56 0.21 -25.03 -14.49
CA LYS A 56 0.75 -25.84 -13.37
C LYS A 56 1.13 -27.26 -13.83
N ASN A 57 0.45 -27.83 -14.80
CA ASN A 57 0.79 -29.13 -15.36
C ASN A 57 2.05 -29.05 -16.22
N ILE A 58 2.17 -28.05 -17.09
CA ILE A 58 3.39 -27.77 -17.87
C ILE A 58 4.60 -27.62 -16.94
N TYR A 59 4.47 -26.90 -15.83
CA TYR A 59 5.52 -26.82 -14.81
C TYR A 59 5.98 -28.20 -14.31
N LYS A 60 5.04 -29.15 -14.10
CA LYS A 60 5.35 -30.52 -13.66
C LYS A 60 5.96 -31.35 -14.78
N TRP A 61 5.34 -31.36 -15.97
CA TRP A 61 5.78 -32.12 -17.14
C TRP A 61 7.19 -31.72 -17.57
N SER A 62 7.50 -30.43 -17.53
CA SER A 62 8.84 -29.89 -17.84
C SER A 62 9.87 -30.06 -16.71
N ASN A 63 9.50 -30.63 -15.56
CA ASN A 63 10.38 -30.84 -14.40
C ASN A 63 11.13 -29.56 -13.95
N ILE A 64 10.43 -28.42 -13.93
CA ILE A 64 11.03 -27.12 -13.60
C ILE A 64 11.26 -27.03 -12.09
N LYS A 65 12.52 -26.83 -11.69
CA LYS A 65 12.91 -26.74 -10.26
C LYS A 65 12.97 -25.32 -9.73
N GLU A 66 13.41 -24.37 -10.56
CA GLU A 66 13.59 -22.97 -10.20
C GLU A 66 12.68 -22.08 -11.03
N VAL A 67 12.05 -21.10 -10.37
CA VAL A 67 11.11 -20.14 -10.99
C VAL A 67 11.50 -18.68 -10.73
N ASP A 68 12.61 -18.44 -10.02
CA ASP A 68 13.15 -17.10 -9.76
C ASP A 68 14.25 -16.72 -10.76
N TYR A 69 13.92 -16.67 -12.04
CA TYR A 69 14.85 -16.26 -13.11
C TYR A 69 14.33 -15.05 -13.88
N LEU A 70 15.16 -14.48 -14.74
CA LEU A 70 14.83 -13.30 -15.54
C LEU A 70 15.73 -13.25 -16.78
N TYR A 71 15.12 -13.16 -17.96
CA TYR A 71 15.80 -12.94 -19.23
C TYR A 71 15.53 -11.55 -19.79
N PHE A 72 16.41 -11.06 -20.65
CA PHE A 72 16.21 -9.84 -21.41
C PHE A 72 16.21 -10.17 -22.91
N ILE A 73 15.03 -10.14 -23.52
CA ILE A 73 14.77 -10.66 -24.87
C ILE A 73 13.97 -9.61 -25.62
N ASN A 74 14.40 -9.25 -26.84
CA ASN A 74 13.70 -8.27 -27.69
C ASN A 74 13.35 -6.96 -26.96
N ASN A 75 14.30 -6.42 -26.20
CA ASN A 75 14.15 -5.23 -25.35
C ASN A 75 13.08 -5.34 -24.24
N LYS A 76 12.67 -6.56 -23.90
CA LYS A 76 11.69 -6.84 -22.83
C LYS A 76 12.30 -7.78 -21.79
N PHE A 77 11.94 -7.54 -20.54
CA PHE A 77 12.23 -8.44 -19.45
C PHE A 77 11.21 -9.58 -19.42
N ILE A 78 11.69 -10.82 -19.34
CA ILE A 78 10.84 -12.01 -19.36
C ILE A 78 11.12 -12.85 -18.11
N SER A 79 10.07 -13.04 -17.31
CA SER A 79 10.05 -14.02 -16.21
C SER A 79 8.60 -14.50 -16.02
N PRO A 80 8.39 -15.75 -15.58
CA PRO A 80 7.04 -16.28 -15.38
C PRO A 80 6.24 -15.42 -14.40
N LEU A 81 6.89 -14.92 -13.35
CA LEU A 81 6.24 -14.07 -12.35
C LEU A 81 5.80 -12.74 -12.96
N LEU A 82 6.68 -12.05 -13.70
CA LEU A 82 6.33 -10.79 -14.37
C LEU A 82 5.21 -10.96 -15.39
N TYR A 83 5.27 -12.01 -16.23
CA TYR A 83 4.23 -12.32 -17.19
C TYR A 83 2.90 -12.60 -16.50
N SER A 84 2.91 -13.32 -15.37
CA SER A 84 1.69 -13.57 -14.60
C SER A 84 1.03 -12.27 -14.11
N PHE A 85 1.81 -11.22 -13.78
CA PHE A 85 1.27 -9.89 -13.48
C PHE A 85 0.72 -9.18 -14.72
N ILE A 86 1.44 -9.22 -15.84
CA ILE A 86 1.03 -8.58 -17.11
C ILE A 86 -0.31 -9.15 -17.61
N TYR A 87 -0.42 -10.49 -17.63
CA TYR A 87 -1.59 -11.22 -18.10
C TYR A 87 -2.62 -11.51 -16.99
N LYS A 88 -2.45 -10.90 -15.80
CA LYS A 88 -3.39 -10.96 -14.67
C LYS A 88 -3.74 -12.39 -14.22
N LYS A 89 -2.78 -13.32 -14.29
CA LYS A 89 -2.91 -14.71 -13.85
C LYS A 89 -2.66 -14.83 -12.34
N TYR A 90 -3.58 -14.31 -11.52
CA TYR A 90 -3.39 -14.18 -10.07
C TYR A 90 -3.14 -15.51 -9.35
N GLU A 91 -3.78 -16.60 -9.77
CA GLU A 91 -3.54 -17.92 -9.20
C GLU A 91 -2.12 -18.44 -9.51
N ILE A 92 -1.60 -18.13 -10.70
CA ILE A 92 -0.23 -18.46 -11.09
C ILE A 92 0.79 -17.60 -10.33
N ILE A 93 0.49 -16.33 -10.06
CA ILE A 93 1.35 -15.50 -9.19
C ILE A 93 1.52 -16.17 -7.82
N GLU A 94 0.43 -16.58 -7.18
CA GLU A 94 0.47 -17.26 -5.88
C GLU A 94 1.22 -18.60 -5.94
N PHE A 95 0.98 -19.37 -7.00
CA PHE A 95 1.68 -20.63 -7.24
C PHE A 95 3.19 -20.44 -7.39
N LEU A 96 3.65 -19.50 -8.23
CA LEU A 96 5.07 -19.24 -8.48
C LEU A 96 5.77 -18.74 -7.21
N ILE A 97 5.14 -17.85 -6.45
CA ILE A 97 5.69 -17.37 -5.17
C ILE A 97 5.83 -18.52 -4.17
N LYS A 98 4.83 -19.41 -4.09
CA LYS A 98 4.92 -20.63 -3.27
C LYS A 98 6.04 -21.57 -3.73
N LYS A 99 6.40 -21.54 -5.01
CA LYS A 99 7.53 -22.27 -5.60
C LYS A 99 8.87 -21.54 -5.49
N GLY A 100 8.92 -20.38 -4.83
CA GLY A 100 10.16 -19.66 -4.53
C GLY A 100 10.43 -18.44 -5.41
N ALA A 101 9.51 -18.04 -6.30
CA ALA A 101 9.67 -16.83 -7.10
C ALA A 101 9.73 -15.58 -6.21
N ASN A 102 10.74 -14.72 -6.42
CA ASN A 102 10.93 -13.53 -5.61
C ASN A 102 10.06 -12.36 -6.10
N ILE A 103 9.01 -12.04 -5.35
CA ILE A 103 8.11 -10.90 -5.66
C ILE A 103 8.81 -9.53 -5.63
N ASN A 104 9.94 -9.41 -4.93
CA ASN A 104 10.71 -8.17 -4.82
C ASN A 104 11.83 -8.09 -5.87
N LYS A 105 11.83 -8.96 -6.88
CA LYS A 105 12.81 -8.93 -7.96
C LYS A 105 12.76 -7.60 -8.71
N LYS A 106 13.93 -7.13 -9.12
CA LYS A 106 14.09 -5.91 -9.91
C LYS A 106 14.22 -6.23 -11.40
N TYR A 107 13.67 -5.36 -12.22
CA TYR A 107 13.67 -5.44 -13.68
C TYR A 107 14.30 -4.14 -14.21
N ASN A 108 15.49 -4.20 -14.82
CA ASN A 108 16.28 -3.02 -15.18
C ASN A 108 16.53 -2.04 -14.03
N ASN A 109 16.91 -2.53 -12.85
CA ASN A 109 17.01 -1.74 -11.62
C ASN A 109 15.69 -1.07 -11.17
N MET A 110 14.56 -1.33 -11.83
CA MET A 110 13.24 -0.90 -11.40
C MET A 110 12.61 -1.95 -10.49
N SER A 111 11.84 -1.51 -9.51
CA SER A 111 10.95 -2.41 -8.77
C SER A 111 9.85 -2.96 -9.68
N LEU A 112 9.22 -4.07 -9.28
CA LEU A 112 8.06 -4.62 -9.97
C LEU A 112 6.95 -3.57 -10.15
N VAL A 113 6.64 -2.80 -9.10
CA VAL A 113 5.64 -1.72 -9.14
C VAL A 113 5.99 -0.66 -10.20
N LYS A 114 7.24 -0.16 -10.18
CA LYS A 114 7.70 0.84 -11.14
C LYS A 114 7.63 0.31 -12.57
N TYR A 115 8.03 -0.94 -12.79
CA TYR A 115 7.94 -1.57 -14.11
C TYR A 115 6.49 -1.65 -14.61
N LEU A 116 5.57 -2.15 -13.77
CA LEU A 116 4.16 -2.30 -14.14
C LEU A 116 3.49 -0.95 -14.43
N ILE A 117 3.82 0.11 -13.70
CA ILE A 117 3.29 1.46 -13.93
C ILE A 117 3.82 2.02 -15.26
N ASN A 118 5.14 1.98 -15.48
CA ASN A 118 5.76 2.54 -16.68
C ASN A 118 5.27 1.90 -17.98
N ASN A 119 4.80 0.65 -17.90
CA ASN A 119 4.26 -0.09 -19.05
C ASN A 119 2.72 -0.19 -19.06
N GLY A 120 2.01 0.53 -18.18
CA GLY A 120 0.55 0.62 -18.21
C GLY A 120 -0.20 -0.63 -17.71
N PHE A 121 0.47 -1.55 -17.01
CA PHE A 121 -0.15 -2.78 -16.50
C PHE A 121 -0.71 -2.63 -15.08
N PHE A 122 -0.25 -1.62 -14.33
CA PHE A 122 -0.55 -1.47 -12.90
C PHE A 122 -2.02 -1.08 -12.61
N ASN A 123 -2.69 -1.81 -11.72
CA ASN A 123 -4.10 -1.61 -11.39
C ASN A 123 -4.44 -2.04 -9.94
N LYS A 124 -5.72 -1.90 -9.55
CA LYS A 124 -6.21 -2.21 -8.19
C LYS A 124 -6.03 -3.67 -7.73
N ASP A 125 -6.16 -4.61 -8.65
CA ASP A 125 -6.11 -6.05 -8.33
C ASP A 125 -4.65 -6.48 -8.13
N ILE A 126 -3.73 -5.87 -8.87
CA ILE A 126 -2.29 -6.01 -8.66
C ILE A 126 -1.89 -5.52 -7.25
N ILE A 127 -2.40 -4.37 -6.79
CA ILE A 127 -2.12 -3.88 -5.43
C ILE A 127 -2.52 -4.91 -4.38
N THR A 128 -3.73 -5.47 -4.49
CA THR A 128 -4.23 -6.50 -3.58
C THR A 128 -3.33 -7.73 -3.59
N THR A 129 -2.90 -8.16 -4.79
CA THR A 129 -1.99 -9.30 -4.98
C THR A 129 -0.61 -9.05 -4.36
N LEU A 130 -0.04 -7.87 -4.58
CA LEU A 130 1.26 -7.48 -4.02
C LEU A 130 1.24 -7.49 -2.49
N VAL A 131 0.23 -6.89 -1.88
CA VAL A 131 0.10 -6.83 -0.41
C VAL A 131 -0.12 -8.22 0.18
N LYS A 132 -1.04 -9.03 -0.40
CA LYS A 132 -1.30 -10.41 0.04
C LYS A 132 -0.04 -11.27 0.02
N ASN A 133 0.79 -11.09 -1.00
CA ASN A 133 2.03 -11.83 -1.20
C ASN A 133 3.26 -11.15 -0.58
N LYS A 134 3.07 -10.24 0.38
CA LYS A 134 4.16 -9.65 1.19
C LYS A 134 5.21 -8.90 0.37
N TYR A 135 4.81 -8.26 -0.73
CA TYR A 135 5.69 -7.34 -1.45
C TYR A 135 6.14 -6.20 -0.53
N LYS A 136 7.44 -5.91 -0.52
CA LYS A 136 8.03 -4.88 0.33
C LYS A 136 8.06 -3.55 -0.41
N PHE A 137 7.00 -2.76 -0.26
CA PHE A 137 6.95 -1.43 -0.86
C PHE A 137 8.05 -0.54 -0.30
N SER A 138 8.81 0.06 -1.22
CA SER A 138 9.79 1.10 -0.92
C SER A 138 9.16 2.49 -0.94
N ARG A 139 9.91 3.49 -0.46
CA ARG A 139 9.52 4.90 -0.59
C ARG A 139 9.32 5.30 -2.06
N ASP A 140 10.14 4.75 -2.96
CA ASP A 140 10.05 5.03 -4.38
C ASP A 140 8.80 4.39 -5.01
N ASP A 141 8.40 3.21 -4.54
CA ASP A 141 7.13 2.59 -4.95
C ASP A 141 5.94 3.48 -4.58
N PHE A 142 5.90 3.97 -3.33
CA PHE A 142 4.86 4.90 -2.90
C PHE A 142 4.87 6.19 -3.72
N ASN A 143 6.05 6.75 -3.99
CA ASN A 143 6.19 7.95 -4.84
C ASN A 143 5.62 7.75 -6.23
N ILE A 144 5.98 6.65 -6.90
CA ILE A 144 5.53 6.42 -8.27
C ILE A 144 4.03 6.12 -8.33
N ILE A 145 3.47 5.38 -7.37
CA ILE A 145 2.03 5.16 -7.30
C ILE A 145 1.30 6.49 -7.05
N PHE A 146 1.80 7.34 -6.14
CA PHE A 146 1.21 8.65 -5.84
C PHE A 146 1.20 9.59 -7.06
N LEU A 147 2.30 9.60 -7.83
CA LEU A 147 2.41 10.39 -9.06
C LEU A 147 1.51 9.86 -10.17
N ASN A 148 1.34 8.54 -10.25
CA ASN A 148 0.50 7.88 -11.25
C ASN A 148 -1.00 8.11 -10.98
N ASP A 149 -1.48 7.72 -9.79
CA ASP A 149 -2.87 7.91 -9.40
C ASP A 149 -3.04 8.00 -7.87
N PHE A 150 -3.61 9.12 -7.43
CA PHE A 150 -3.89 9.35 -6.02
C PHE A 150 -4.87 8.31 -5.42
N TYR A 151 -5.81 7.78 -6.19
CA TYR A 151 -6.72 6.76 -5.68
C TYR A 151 -6.00 5.43 -5.44
N LEU A 152 -5.09 5.04 -6.34
CA LEU A 152 -4.30 3.82 -6.20
C LEU A 152 -3.37 3.85 -4.98
N ILE A 153 -2.76 5.00 -4.66
CA ILE A 153 -1.93 5.10 -3.44
C ILE A 153 -2.78 4.98 -2.17
N ILE A 154 -3.99 5.56 -2.14
CA ILE A 154 -4.91 5.41 -1.01
C ILE A 154 -5.34 3.95 -0.86
N LEU A 155 -5.72 3.28 -1.96
CA LEU A 155 -6.03 1.86 -1.95
C LEU A 155 -4.85 1.02 -1.45
N THR A 156 -3.63 1.35 -1.86
CA THR A 156 -2.40 0.68 -1.38
C THR A 156 -2.29 0.79 0.14
N PHE A 157 -2.46 1.99 0.69
CA PHE A 157 -2.43 2.21 2.14
C PHE A 157 -3.55 1.48 2.88
N GLU A 158 -4.76 1.43 2.31
CA GLU A 158 -5.89 0.67 2.86
C GLU A 158 -5.57 -0.82 2.95
N GLN A 159 -5.09 -1.42 1.87
CA GLN A 159 -4.73 -2.84 1.82
C GLN A 159 -3.62 -3.17 2.82
N ILE A 160 -2.58 -2.34 2.91
CA ILE A 160 -1.51 -2.51 3.91
C ILE A 160 -2.06 -2.43 5.33
N THR A 161 -2.94 -1.47 5.59
CA THR A 161 -3.54 -1.29 6.93
C THR A 161 -4.39 -2.50 7.32
N ILE A 162 -5.20 -3.03 6.40
CA ILE A 162 -6.01 -4.24 6.62
C ILE A 162 -5.09 -5.44 6.88
N TYR A 163 -4.07 -5.62 6.04
CA TYR A 163 -3.10 -6.71 6.19
C TYR A 163 -2.40 -6.69 7.55
N ASN A 164 -1.89 -5.51 7.97
CA ASN A 164 -1.24 -5.35 9.26
C ASN A 164 -2.18 -5.64 10.44
N LYS A 165 -3.45 -5.20 10.37
CA LYS A 165 -4.47 -5.51 11.39
C LYS A 165 -4.75 -7.01 11.50
N ASN A 166 -4.84 -7.70 10.37
CA ASN A 166 -5.08 -9.15 10.35
C ASN A 166 -3.92 -9.92 11.01
N ILE A 167 -2.67 -9.51 10.76
CA ILE A 167 -1.49 -10.07 11.43
C ILE A 167 -1.57 -9.87 12.95
N GLU A 168 -1.93 -8.68 13.41
CA GLU A 168 -2.07 -8.38 14.84
C GLU A 168 -3.14 -9.25 15.49
N TYR A 169 -4.30 -9.41 14.82
CA TYR A 169 -5.38 -10.26 15.30
C TYR A 169 -4.96 -11.74 15.41
N GLU A 170 -4.30 -12.27 14.38
CA GLU A 170 -3.77 -13.64 14.40
C GLU A 170 -2.75 -13.85 15.53
N TYR A 171 -1.86 -12.89 15.73
CA TYR A 171 -0.86 -12.93 16.81
C TYR A 171 -1.52 -12.93 18.19
N ASN A 172 -2.47 -12.03 18.43
CA ASN A 172 -3.20 -11.94 19.70
C ASN A 172 -4.01 -13.22 19.99
N ASN A 173 -4.64 -13.81 18.96
CA ASN A 173 -5.35 -15.08 19.10
C ASN A 173 -4.44 -16.26 19.41
N LYS A 174 -3.25 -16.34 18.79
CA LYS A 174 -2.26 -17.39 19.11
C LYS A 174 -1.79 -17.27 20.56
N ASN A 175 -1.50 -16.06 21.03
CA ASN A 175 -1.11 -15.82 22.42
C ASN A 175 -2.22 -16.16 23.42
N ASN A 176 -3.48 -15.87 23.09
CA ASN A 176 -4.64 -16.26 23.90
C ASN A 176 -4.83 -17.78 23.94
N LYS A 177 -4.61 -18.48 22.83
CA LYS A 177 -4.64 -19.95 22.78
C LYS A 177 -3.48 -20.57 23.56
N GLU A 178 -2.28 -20.02 23.47
CA GLU A 178 -1.12 -20.48 24.24
C GLU A 178 -1.27 -20.23 25.74
N THR A 179 -1.77 -19.06 26.15
CA THR A 179 -2.06 -18.77 27.56
C THR A 179 -3.15 -19.69 28.10
N ASN A 180 -4.20 -19.97 27.32
CA ASN A 180 -5.22 -20.95 27.70
C ASN A 180 -4.67 -22.39 27.75
N LYS A 181 -3.75 -22.77 26.85
CA LYS A 181 -3.08 -24.07 26.87
C LYS A 181 -2.12 -24.20 28.07
N ARG A 182 -1.43 -23.12 28.45
CA ARG A 182 -0.60 -23.04 29.67
C ARG A 182 -1.44 -23.08 30.94
N LYS A 183 -2.59 -22.38 30.99
CA LYS A 183 -3.56 -22.47 32.09
C LYS A 183 -4.12 -23.90 32.23
N ARG A 184 -4.50 -24.54 31.12
CA ARG A 184 -4.93 -25.95 31.13
C ARG A 184 -3.82 -26.91 31.58
N LYS A 185 -2.58 -26.70 31.14
CA LYS A 185 -1.42 -27.48 31.62
C LYS A 185 -1.08 -27.24 33.10
N LEU A 186 -1.33 -26.06 33.64
CA LEU A 186 -1.18 -25.77 35.08
C LEU A 186 -2.30 -26.40 35.92
N ILE A 187 -3.51 -26.49 35.37
CA ILE A 187 -4.64 -27.18 36.00
C ILE A 187 -4.42 -28.71 35.98
N THR A 188 -3.89 -29.28 34.89
CA THR A 188 -3.56 -30.71 34.86
C THR A 188 -2.30 -31.07 35.65
N LYS A 189 -1.30 -30.18 35.75
CA LYS A 189 -0.10 -30.40 36.59
C LYS A 189 -0.37 -30.34 38.10
N LYS A 190 -1.50 -29.82 38.56
CA LYS A 190 -1.92 -29.95 39.96
C LYS A 190 -2.44 -31.35 40.31
N ASN A 191 -2.76 -32.18 39.30
CA ASN A 191 -3.31 -33.52 39.51
C ASN A 191 -2.31 -34.66 39.26
N GLU A 192 -1.14 -34.40 38.70
CA GLU A 192 -0.12 -35.44 38.48
C GLU A 192 1.26 -34.91 38.87
N LYS A 193 1.77 -35.42 40.00
CA LYS A 193 3.19 -35.32 40.36
C LYS A 193 4.01 -36.14 39.37
N GLY A 194 5.05 -35.52 38.83
CA GLY A 194 6.19 -36.21 38.24
C GLY A 194 6.18 -36.30 36.72
N LYS A 195 6.89 -35.36 36.08
CA LYS A 195 8.04 -35.64 35.18
C LYS A 195 8.44 -34.36 34.46
N GLU A 196 9.73 -34.08 34.52
CA GLU A 196 10.42 -33.09 33.69
C GLU A 196 10.20 -33.45 32.23
N ILE A 197 9.81 -32.45 31.42
CA ILE A 197 9.87 -32.55 29.97
C ILE A 197 10.66 -31.34 29.51
N GLU A 198 11.80 -31.66 28.93
CA GLU A 198 12.80 -30.77 28.37
C GLU A 198 12.22 -29.80 27.35
N LYS A 199 12.84 -28.62 27.35
CA LYS A 199 12.57 -27.50 26.46
C LYS A 199 13.06 -27.82 25.06
N GLN A 200 12.16 -28.10 24.12
CA GLN A 200 12.40 -27.76 22.72
C GLN A 200 11.76 -26.40 22.43
N LYS A 201 12.59 -25.35 22.54
CA LYS A 201 12.32 -24.04 21.97
C LYS A 201 12.76 -24.08 20.51
N GLU A 202 11.93 -24.59 19.61
CA GLU A 202 11.96 -24.12 18.24
C GLU A 202 11.45 -22.67 18.28
N LYS A 203 12.40 -21.73 18.39
CA LYS A 203 12.15 -20.33 18.05
C LYS A 203 12.01 -20.27 16.53
N ASP A 204 10.85 -20.66 16.03
CA ASP A 204 10.32 -20.09 14.79
C ASP A 204 10.10 -18.60 15.08
N THR A 205 11.14 -17.79 14.93
CA THR A 205 10.99 -16.36 14.74
C THR A 205 10.35 -16.15 13.37
N LYS A 206 9.05 -16.46 13.27
CA LYS A 206 8.17 -15.82 12.30
C LYS A 206 8.17 -14.35 12.67
N GLU A 207 9.15 -13.60 12.16
CA GLU A 207 9.08 -12.15 12.12
C GLU A 207 7.73 -11.81 11.49
N ASN A 208 6.84 -11.23 12.29
CA ASN A 208 5.57 -10.72 11.81
C ASN A 208 5.90 -9.58 10.84
N PHE A 209 6.01 -9.90 9.55
CA PHE A 209 6.22 -8.92 8.49
C PHE A 209 5.08 -7.91 8.51
N LYS A 210 5.30 -6.77 9.18
CA LYS A 210 4.43 -5.60 9.14
C LYS A 210 5.01 -4.62 8.14
N GLN A 211 4.16 -4.11 7.28
CA GLN A 211 4.58 -3.15 6.29
C GLN A 211 4.36 -1.72 6.79
N GLU A 212 5.42 -0.92 6.80
CA GLU A 212 5.34 0.47 7.19
C GLU A 212 4.83 1.35 6.03
N ILE A 213 3.90 2.25 6.34
CA ILE A 213 3.42 3.25 5.39
C ILE A 213 4.25 4.51 5.56
N ASN A 214 5.02 4.87 4.54
CA ASN A 214 5.82 6.09 4.52
C ASN A 214 5.16 7.11 3.58
N ILE A 215 4.70 8.22 4.14
CA ILE A 215 4.12 9.34 3.39
C ILE A 215 5.15 10.47 3.35
N PRO A 216 5.81 10.70 2.21
CA PRO A 216 6.80 11.75 2.09
C PRO A 216 6.21 13.13 2.35
N PHE A 217 6.89 13.89 3.21
CA PHE A 217 6.48 15.25 3.55
C PHE A 217 6.26 16.17 2.33
N MET A 218 7.04 15.98 1.25
CA MET A 218 6.90 16.73 0.00
C MET A 218 5.52 16.61 -0.66
N TRP A 219 4.79 15.50 -0.46
CA TRP A 219 3.44 15.34 -0.99
C TRP A 219 2.46 16.33 -0.37
N TYR A 220 2.60 16.57 0.93
CA TYR A 220 1.80 17.58 1.64
C TYR A 220 2.04 18.98 1.06
N ILE A 221 3.29 19.32 0.74
CA ILE A 221 3.64 20.61 0.12
C ILE A 221 2.97 20.76 -1.25
N SER A 222 3.13 19.77 -2.14
CA SER A 222 2.54 19.80 -3.49
C SER A 222 1.02 19.90 -3.44
N LEU A 223 0.35 19.03 -2.69
CA LEU A 223 -1.11 19.04 -2.57
C LEU A 223 -1.62 20.35 -1.96
N PHE A 224 -0.86 20.97 -1.05
CA PHE A 224 -1.23 22.23 -0.44
C PHE A 224 -1.09 23.40 -1.41
N LYS A 225 0.00 23.47 -2.16
CA LYS A 225 0.18 24.46 -3.25
C LYS A 225 -0.96 24.37 -4.26
N GLU A 226 -1.37 23.15 -4.60
CA GLU A 226 -2.48 22.88 -5.51
C GLU A 226 -3.88 23.01 -4.86
N ARG A 227 -3.95 23.42 -3.58
CA ARG A 227 -5.21 23.57 -2.82
C ARG A 227 -6.05 22.27 -2.75
N LYS A 228 -5.42 21.10 -2.90
CA LYS A 228 -6.04 19.77 -2.85
C LYS A 228 -6.24 19.27 -1.41
N PHE A 229 -6.92 20.07 -0.58
CA PHE A 229 -7.08 19.80 0.85
C PHE A 229 -7.75 18.46 1.17
N LYS A 230 -8.70 17.99 0.34
CA LYS A 230 -9.35 16.68 0.54
C LYS A 230 -8.33 15.53 0.48
N LYS A 231 -7.36 15.61 -0.44
CA LYS A 231 -6.30 14.60 -0.59
C LYS A 231 -5.35 14.58 0.61
N ILE A 232 -4.97 15.75 1.11
CA ILE A 232 -4.17 15.88 2.35
C ILE A 232 -4.87 15.18 3.51
N LEU A 233 -6.18 15.39 3.66
CA LEU A 233 -6.96 14.78 4.73
C LEU A 233 -7.05 13.24 4.61
N HIS A 234 -7.06 12.70 3.39
CA HIS A 234 -6.99 11.25 3.18
C HIS A 234 -5.63 10.67 3.58
N LEU A 235 -4.53 11.34 3.22
CA LEU A 235 -3.18 10.89 3.60
C LEU A 235 -3.01 10.82 5.11
N PHE A 236 -3.54 11.79 5.87
CA PHE A 236 -3.44 11.79 7.33
C PHE A 236 -3.95 10.50 7.98
N LYS A 237 -4.98 9.85 7.42
CA LYS A 237 -5.53 8.59 7.96
C LYS A 237 -4.51 7.46 8.05
N TYR A 238 -3.48 7.49 7.21
CA TYR A 238 -2.48 6.42 7.08
C TYR A 238 -1.10 6.82 7.62
N GLU A 239 -0.98 8.02 8.19
CA GLU A 239 0.27 8.55 8.68
C GLU A 239 0.65 7.88 10.01
N THR A 240 1.52 6.88 9.90
CA THR A 240 2.05 6.11 11.04
C THR A 240 3.47 6.55 11.44
N SER A 241 4.12 7.36 10.59
CA SER A 241 5.53 7.76 10.74
C SER A 241 5.73 8.97 11.67
N ASN A 242 6.95 9.11 12.20
CA ASN A 242 7.39 10.33 12.91
C ASN A 242 7.38 11.59 12.01
N GLN A 243 7.22 11.46 10.69
CA GLN A 243 7.18 12.61 9.77
C GLN A 243 5.87 13.42 9.84
N ARG A 244 4.81 12.91 10.50
CA ARG A 244 3.56 13.65 10.73
C ARG A 244 3.76 15.00 11.40
N PHE A 245 4.64 15.04 12.41
CA PHE A 245 4.95 16.25 13.18
C PHE A 245 5.48 17.35 12.26
N ASN A 246 6.32 16.99 11.28
CA ASN A 246 6.83 17.93 10.29
C ASN A 246 5.70 18.43 9.35
N GLY A 247 4.76 17.56 9.00
CA GLY A 247 3.55 17.91 8.24
C GLY A 247 2.72 19.01 8.93
N ILE A 248 2.31 18.76 10.17
CA ILE A 248 1.48 19.72 10.94
C ILE A 248 2.27 21.01 11.22
N LYS A 249 3.52 20.92 11.67
CA LYS A 249 4.39 22.07 11.93
C LYS A 249 4.64 22.92 10.67
N PHE A 250 4.75 22.28 9.51
CA PHE A 250 4.85 22.99 8.24
C PHE A 250 3.59 23.77 7.90
N PHE A 251 2.41 23.15 7.99
CA PHE A 251 1.16 23.87 7.74
C PHE A 251 1.03 25.08 8.66
N ASP A 252 1.39 24.88 9.92
CA ASP A 252 1.44 25.94 10.92
C ASP A 252 2.34 27.12 10.54
N ASN A 253 3.48 26.87 9.91
CA ASN A 253 4.37 27.91 9.38
C ASN A 253 3.84 28.51 8.07
N GLN A 254 3.37 27.71 7.12
CA GLN A 254 2.84 28.21 5.84
C GLN A 254 1.63 29.10 6.02
N PHE A 255 0.75 28.78 6.96
CA PHE A 255 -0.38 29.65 7.27
C PHE A 255 0.05 30.99 7.86
N LYS A 256 1.18 31.07 8.59
CA LYS A 256 1.72 32.36 9.03
C LYS A 256 2.11 33.24 7.84
N TYR A 257 2.65 32.66 6.77
CA TYR A 257 3.00 33.41 5.55
C TYR A 257 1.77 33.77 4.71
N LEU A 258 0.82 32.86 4.55
CA LEU A 258 -0.41 33.11 3.79
C LEU A 258 -1.31 34.17 4.43
N ASN A 259 -1.33 34.26 5.76
CA ASN A 259 -2.14 35.24 6.49
C ASN A 259 -1.49 36.61 6.66
N LYS A 260 -0.20 36.78 6.27
CA LYS A 260 0.49 38.08 6.39
C LYS A 260 -0.04 39.14 5.42
N LYS A 261 -0.60 38.73 4.29
CA LYS A 261 -1.11 39.66 3.27
C LYS A 261 -2.57 40.00 3.49
N GLU A 262 -3.42 39.00 3.78
CA GLU A 262 -4.85 39.16 4.06
C GLU A 262 -5.31 38.03 4.98
N ILE A 263 -6.16 38.32 5.97
CA ILE A 263 -6.81 37.27 6.79
C ILE A 263 -7.79 36.51 5.88
N ASN A 264 -7.29 35.45 5.25
CA ASN A 264 -8.06 34.58 4.36
C ASN A 264 -8.58 33.34 5.12
N ASP A 265 -9.56 32.65 4.54
CA ASP A 265 -10.21 31.50 5.17
C ASP A 265 -9.48 30.17 5.07
N ILE A 266 -8.34 30.10 4.38
CA ILE A 266 -7.72 28.83 4.05
C ILE A 266 -7.31 28.08 5.33
N GLN A 267 -6.64 28.77 6.26
CA GLN A 267 -6.27 28.18 7.55
C GLN A 267 -7.50 27.81 8.38
N PHE A 268 -8.50 28.68 8.43
CA PHE A 268 -9.70 28.48 9.24
C PHE A 268 -10.52 27.28 8.74
N HIS A 269 -10.73 27.17 7.43
CA HIS A 269 -11.40 26.04 6.79
C HIS A 269 -10.59 24.74 6.94
N PHE A 270 -9.27 24.80 6.78
CA PHE A 270 -8.40 23.63 6.95
C PHE A 270 -8.48 23.07 8.38
N LEU A 271 -8.30 23.92 9.39
CA LEU A 271 -8.42 23.52 10.80
C LEU A 271 -9.85 23.08 11.15
N PHE A 272 -10.88 23.77 10.65
CA PHE A 272 -12.27 23.35 10.83
C PHE A 272 -12.50 21.93 10.33
N LYS A 273 -12.00 21.58 9.14
CA LYS A 273 -12.16 20.24 8.56
C LYS A 273 -11.46 19.16 9.38
N ILE A 274 -10.30 19.46 9.94
CA ILE A 274 -9.58 18.54 10.83
C ILE A 274 -10.41 18.29 12.11
N ILE A 275 -10.91 19.35 12.73
CA ILE A 275 -11.61 19.29 14.03
C ILE A 275 -13.02 18.70 13.91
N THR A 276 -13.82 19.13 12.92
CA THR A 276 -15.26 18.78 12.86
C THR A 276 -15.54 17.46 12.20
N LYS A 277 -14.74 17.02 11.22
CA LYS A 277 -14.95 15.73 10.56
C LYS A 277 -14.47 14.54 11.40
N ARG A 278 -13.99 14.76 12.63
CA ARG A 278 -13.36 13.75 13.50
C ARG A 278 -12.50 12.81 12.66
N ILE A 279 -11.62 13.38 11.84
CA ILE A 279 -10.73 12.56 11.01
C ILE A 279 -9.94 11.72 12.00
N GLU A 280 -10.23 10.43 12.06
CA GLU A 280 -9.51 9.48 12.90
C GLU A 280 -8.08 9.45 12.38
N ILE A 281 -7.21 10.17 13.08
CA ILE A 281 -5.78 10.09 12.82
C ILE A 281 -5.23 9.07 13.81
N PRO A 282 -4.61 7.96 13.37
CA PRO A 282 -4.38 6.75 14.17
C PRO A 282 -3.76 6.94 15.57
N LYS A 283 -3.01 8.04 15.82
CA LYS A 283 -2.46 8.36 17.15
C LYS A 283 -3.42 9.05 18.13
N PHE A 284 -4.58 9.56 17.72
CA PHE A 284 -5.56 10.11 18.69
C PHE A 284 -6.17 9.03 19.61
N HIS A 285 -5.95 7.75 19.29
CA HIS A 285 -6.37 6.62 20.13
C HIS A 285 -5.24 6.03 20.98
N ASN A 286 -3.98 6.49 20.85
CA ASN A 286 -2.93 6.05 21.78
C ASN A 286 -2.94 6.96 23.01
N THR A 287 -3.10 6.32 24.16
CA THR A 287 -3.23 6.90 25.51
C THR A 287 -1.96 7.57 26.03
N ASN A 288 -1.14 8.17 25.18
CA ASN A 288 0.04 8.92 25.59
C ASN A 288 -0.32 10.40 25.72
N ASN A 289 0.02 10.99 26.87
CA ASN A 289 -0.30 12.38 27.25
C ASN A 289 0.17 13.46 26.27
N GLU A 290 1.06 13.15 25.33
CA GLU A 290 1.52 14.08 24.28
C GLU A 290 0.50 14.22 23.13
N ASP A 291 -0.18 13.14 22.74
CA ASP A 291 -1.17 13.15 21.64
C ASP A 291 -2.40 14.00 21.99
N PHE A 292 -2.80 14.01 23.27
CA PHE A 292 -3.89 14.85 23.78
C PHE A 292 -3.52 16.34 23.77
N LYS A 293 -2.25 16.68 24.04
CA LYS A 293 -1.76 18.06 24.02
C LYS A 293 -1.82 18.65 22.61
N GLU A 294 -1.56 17.86 21.58
CA GLU A 294 -1.55 18.33 20.19
C GLU A 294 -2.97 18.60 19.64
N GLU A 295 -3.94 17.74 19.95
CA GLU A 295 -5.35 18.00 19.58
C GLU A 295 -5.87 19.26 20.26
N ILE A 296 -5.54 19.44 21.54
CA ILE A 296 -5.84 20.65 22.31
C ILE A 296 -5.18 21.88 21.65
N GLN A 297 -3.92 21.79 21.23
CA GLN A 297 -3.24 22.90 20.55
C GLN A 297 -3.93 23.28 19.24
N LEU A 298 -4.34 22.31 18.42
CA LEU A 298 -5.08 22.57 17.17
C LEU A 298 -6.46 23.20 17.45
N LYS A 299 -7.20 22.69 18.44
CA LYS A 299 -8.48 23.26 18.87
C LYS A 299 -8.31 24.70 19.39
N ASN A 300 -7.27 24.94 20.20
CA ASN A 300 -6.96 26.27 20.73
C ASN A 300 -6.59 27.23 19.60
N LYS A 301 -5.79 26.79 18.64
CA LYS A 301 -5.42 27.58 17.47
C LYS A 301 -6.63 27.92 16.60
N PHE A 302 -7.53 26.96 16.37
CA PHE A 302 -8.79 27.19 15.68
C PHE A 302 -9.65 28.24 16.42
N LYS A 303 -9.80 28.11 17.74
CA LYS A 303 -10.50 29.10 18.58
C LYS A 303 -9.87 30.50 18.46
N GLN A 304 -8.55 30.61 18.52
CA GLN A 304 -7.85 31.89 18.38
C GLN A 304 -8.12 32.54 17.02
N ILE A 305 -8.07 31.78 15.93
CA ILE A 305 -8.35 32.29 14.58
C ILE A 305 -9.82 32.72 14.46
N LEU A 306 -10.74 31.94 15.05
CA LEU A 306 -12.16 32.27 15.09
C LEU A 306 -12.41 33.61 15.79
N ILE A 307 -11.79 33.81 16.96
CA ILE A 307 -11.90 35.06 17.73
C ILE A 307 -11.37 36.23 16.92
N LYS A 308 -10.14 36.12 16.39
CA LYS A 308 -9.51 37.17 15.57
C LYS A 308 -10.36 37.56 14.35
N LYS A 309 -10.95 36.57 13.65
CA LYS A 309 -11.84 36.85 12.51
C LYS A 309 -13.13 37.53 12.93
N LYS A 310 -13.73 37.13 14.07
CA LYS A 310 -14.93 37.80 14.61
C LYS A 310 -14.64 39.25 15.00
N GLU A 311 -13.52 39.50 15.67
CA GLU A 311 -13.11 40.86 16.06
C GLU A 311 -12.84 41.75 14.85
N LEU A 312 -12.08 41.23 13.87
CA LEU A 312 -11.80 41.97 12.64
C LEU A 312 -13.10 42.28 11.88
N TYR A 313 -13.99 41.29 11.71
CA TYR A 313 -15.25 41.50 11.02
C TYR A 313 -16.13 42.54 11.73
N LYS A 314 -16.19 42.51 13.07
CA LYS A 314 -16.87 43.54 13.87
C LYS A 314 -16.26 44.93 13.66
N LYS A 315 -14.92 45.03 13.61
CA LYS A 315 -14.22 46.30 13.39
C LYS A 315 -14.50 46.88 12.00
N ILE A 316 -14.42 46.05 10.95
CA ILE A 316 -14.71 46.47 9.57
C ILE A 316 -16.16 46.93 9.44
N LEU A 317 -17.12 46.22 10.05
CA LEU A 317 -18.52 46.64 10.06
C LEU A 317 -18.74 47.98 10.80
N LYS A 318 -17.99 48.26 11.86
CA LYS A 318 -18.06 49.55 12.56
C LYS A 318 -17.50 50.71 11.74
N ASN A 319 -16.50 50.46 10.90
CA ASN A 319 -15.88 51.47 10.06
C ASN A 319 -16.72 51.85 8.84
N ASN A 320 -17.76 51.06 8.49
CA ASN A 320 -18.67 51.28 7.34
C ASN A 320 -17.99 51.44 5.97
N ASP A 321 -16.74 50.97 5.81
CA ASP A 321 -16.05 50.97 4.52
C ASP A 321 -16.54 49.80 3.65
N SER A 322 -17.30 50.12 2.59
CA SER A 322 -17.89 49.14 1.69
C SER A 322 -16.84 48.30 0.94
N GLN A 323 -15.69 48.90 0.59
CA GLN A 323 -14.62 48.20 -0.11
C GLN A 323 -13.92 47.20 0.83
N GLU A 324 -13.65 47.59 2.07
CA GLU A 324 -13.10 46.67 3.08
C GLU A 324 -14.07 45.54 3.41
N ILE A 325 -15.38 45.84 3.51
CA ILE A 325 -16.42 44.84 3.77
C ILE A 325 -16.46 43.80 2.65
N ASP A 326 -16.48 44.23 1.39
CA ASP A 326 -16.58 43.31 0.25
C ASP A 326 -15.29 42.52 0.03
N LYS A 327 -14.14 43.16 0.24
CA LYS A 327 -12.83 42.48 0.25
C LYS A 327 -12.78 41.41 1.34
N PHE A 328 -13.24 41.72 2.56
CA PHE A 328 -13.32 40.74 3.64
C PHE A 328 -14.26 39.59 3.28
N LYS A 329 -15.48 39.88 2.81
CA LYS A 329 -16.46 38.84 2.42
C LYS A 329 -15.92 37.91 1.34
N ASN A 330 -15.25 38.44 0.33
CA ASN A 330 -14.67 37.65 -0.76
C ASN A 330 -13.59 36.68 -0.28
N ASN A 331 -12.75 37.12 0.66
CA ASN A 331 -11.68 36.31 1.25
C ASN A 331 -12.13 35.37 2.36
N ASN A 332 -13.32 35.61 2.93
CA ASN A 332 -13.83 34.97 4.14
C ASN A 332 -15.19 34.25 3.97
N LYS A 333 -15.48 33.74 2.76
CA LYS A 333 -16.75 33.07 2.42
C LYS A 333 -17.09 31.88 3.33
N PHE A 334 -16.10 31.09 3.74
CA PHE A 334 -16.32 29.92 4.59
C PHE A 334 -16.60 30.31 6.04
N PHE A 335 -15.85 31.28 6.59
CA PHE A 335 -16.07 31.84 7.92
C PHE A 335 -17.46 32.45 8.03
N LEU A 336 -17.91 33.22 7.03
CA LEU A 336 -19.25 33.80 7.02
C LEU A 336 -20.34 32.72 7.03
N LYS A 337 -20.19 31.66 6.21
CA LYS A 337 -21.09 30.50 6.26
C LYS A 337 -21.05 29.79 7.61
N PHE A 338 -19.88 29.69 8.23
CA PHE A 338 -19.70 29.04 9.53
C PHE A 338 -20.38 29.81 10.66
N ILE A 339 -20.31 31.15 10.69
CA ILE A 339 -20.98 31.94 11.74
C ILE A 339 -22.50 32.09 11.52
N GLN A 340 -22.97 31.97 10.27
CA GLN A 340 -24.40 31.98 9.92
C GLN A 340 -25.10 30.68 10.32
N LYS A 341 -24.41 29.55 10.18
CA LYS A 341 -24.84 28.28 10.75
C LYS A 341 -24.58 28.35 12.26
N LYS A 342 -25.55 28.81 13.05
CA LYS A 342 -25.50 28.64 14.51
C LYS A 342 -25.19 27.15 14.81
N PRO A 343 -24.28 26.84 15.75
CA PRO A 343 -24.06 25.47 16.19
C PRO A 343 -25.34 24.86 16.77
#